data_AF-A0AAW5HNT4-F1
#
_entry.id   AF-A0AAW5HNT4-F1
#
_cell.length_a   1.000
_cell.length_b   1.000
_cell.length_c   1.000
_cell.angle_alpha   90.00
_cell.angle_beta   90.00
_cell.angle_gamma   90.00
#
_symmetry.space_group_name_H-M   'P 1'
#
loop_
_entity.id
_entity.type
_entity.pdbx_description
1 polymer ?
#
loop_
_entity_poly.entity_id
_entity_poly.type
_entity_poly.pdbx_seq_one_letter_code
_entity_poly.pdbx_strand_id
1 'polypeptide(L)'
;MPLLDEIIGWAGGLRPWQQEALRRIFARAELTQDDIETILRMVREQEREDATTGGARPFTLDDVPGAGSGATVRLVGVSGLDQVNGFPSGRAFDLAPEGMTIFFGHNGAGKSGYARVFKNACNARHRVEVLPDAFGAATPARLPSADFAILVDGTPETARWVQNGPAHLHLSSVSVYDAACANDYIDAEGTPAFQPYGLTHLTRLVLLQRDLQARIGTERNALALDTRQFEPLKGDTEVGRYIAKLGGDSDRAVLARLGTVGDDELRRLEFLKRTLLESDPVPQALALERLATRLDQAQRRAEEVQRWVNDRAIARAKELITTEKTAHLAMQLAQARLQDRDTLNAMELPVTSSPTATLLEGTGAELWQTMYRAAEAFSQQTAYPEHPWGRLRERAKSYAKA
;
A
#
# COMPACT_ATOMS: atom_id res chain seq x y z
N MET A 1 49.16 6.37 -19.80
CA MET A 1 49.08 5.42 -18.67
C MET A 1 47.78 4.65 -18.83
N PRO A 2 47.75 3.59 -19.64
CA PRO A 2 46.49 3.04 -20.16
C PRO A 2 45.51 2.62 -19.05
N LEU A 3 46.02 2.03 -17.97
CA LEU A 3 45.17 1.55 -16.88
C LEU A 3 44.51 2.66 -16.05
N LEU A 4 45.20 3.77 -15.78
CA LEU A 4 44.58 4.88 -15.02
C LEU A 4 43.51 5.57 -15.86
N ASP A 5 43.77 5.74 -17.15
CA ASP A 5 42.81 6.29 -18.10
C ASP A 5 41.56 5.37 -18.19
N GLU A 6 41.75 4.05 -18.19
CA GLU A 6 40.65 3.07 -18.10
C GLU A 6 39.88 3.15 -16.77
N ILE A 7 40.57 3.30 -15.64
CA ILE A 7 39.91 3.44 -14.32
C ILE A 7 39.07 4.72 -14.26
N ILE A 8 39.59 5.83 -14.77
CA ILE A 8 38.85 7.10 -14.81
C ILE A 8 37.63 6.97 -15.74
N GLY A 9 37.79 6.35 -16.91
CA GLY A 9 36.69 6.06 -17.82
C GLY A 9 35.60 5.19 -17.18
N TRP A 10 36.00 4.15 -16.45
CA TRP A 10 35.08 3.29 -15.69
C TRP A 10 34.39 4.04 -14.55
N ALA A 11 35.12 4.88 -13.82
CA ALA A 11 34.60 5.66 -12.70
C ALA A 11 33.49 6.63 -13.12
N GLY A 12 33.51 7.11 -14.36
CA GLY A 12 32.45 7.95 -14.93
C GLY A 12 31.07 7.28 -14.97
N GLY A 13 31.00 5.94 -15.01
CA GLY A 13 29.75 5.18 -14.96
C GLY A 13 29.22 4.90 -13.55
N LEU A 14 29.95 5.29 -12.50
CA LEU A 14 29.59 5.01 -11.12
C LEU A 14 28.63 6.04 -10.54
N ARG A 15 27.95 5.66 -9.45
CA ARG A 15 27.06 6.57 -8.72
C ARG A 15 27.85 7.75 -8.13
N PRO A 16 27.23 8.94 -7.98
CA PRO A 16 27.86 10.12 -7.39
C PRO A 16 28.66 9.87 -6.09
N TRP A 17 28.11 9.12 -5.13
CA TRP A 17 28.81 8.79 -3.89
C TRP A 17 30.03 7.87 -4.08
N GLN A 18 29.99 6.99 -5.09
CA GLN A 18 31.12 6.11 -5.41
C GLN A 18 32.28 6.88 -6.03
N GLN A 19 31.98 7.90 -6.85
CA GLN A 19 32.99 8.80 -7.41
C GLN A 19 33.66 9.63 -6.31
N GLU A 20 32.90 10.17 -5.36
CA GLU A 20 33.46 10.86 -4.19
C GLU A 20 34.27 9.91 -3.29
N ALA A 21 33.81 8.66 -3.10
CA ALA A 21 34.56 7.65 -2.37
C ALA A 21 35.92 7.37 -3.03
N LEU A 22 35.95 7.19 -4.36
CA LEU A 22 37.18 7.02 -5.13
C LEU A 22 38.11 8.22 -4.96
N ARG A 23 37.59 9.44 -5.08
CA ARG A 23 38.36 10.66 -4.89
C ARG A 23 39.09 10.70 -3.54
N ARG A 24 38.39 10.37 -2.46
CA ARG A 24 38.98 10.32 -1.11
C ARG A 24 39.97 9.16 -0.95
N ILE A 25 39.68 8.00 -1.53
CA ILE A 25 40.56 6.83 -1.50
C ILE A 25 41.87 7.08 -2.25
N PHE A 26 41.83 7.80 -3.37
CA PHE A 26 43.04 8.16 -4.11
C PHE A 26 43.81 9.29 -3.42
N ALA A 27 43.13 10.28 -2.85
CA ALA A 27 43.78 11.41 -2.18
C ALA A 27 44.41 11.07 -0.82
N ARG A 28 43.94 10.03 -0.12
CA ARG A 28 44.36 9.70 1.26
C ARG A 28 44.76 8.23 1.43
N ALA A 29 45.78 8.00 2.25
CA ALA A 29 46.23 6.65 2.61
C ALA A 29 45.12 5.85 3.32
N GLU A 30 44.37 6.50 4.21
CA GLU A 30 43.24 5.92 4.95
C GLU A 30 42.07 6.90 4.97
N LEU A 31 40.85 6.34 5.05
CA LEU A 31 39.62 7.12 5.22
C LEU A 31 39.36 7.33 6.70
N THR A 32 39.01 8.55 7.09
CA THR A 32 38.60 8.84 8.47
C THR A 32 37.14 8.43 8.70
N GLN A 33 36.73 8.36 9.96
CA GLN A 33 35.33 8.09 10.30
C GLN A 33 34.38 9.17 9.75
N ASP A 34 34.81 10.44 9.71
CA ASP A 34 34.07 11.55 9.09
C ASP A 34 33.94 11.38 7.56
N ASP A 35 34.96 10.84 6.90
CA ASP A 35 34.89 10.50 5.47
C ASP A 35 33.81 9.44 5.22
N ILE A 36 33.78 8.38 6.05
CA ILE A 36 32.80 7.29 5.93
C ILE A 36 31.39 7.82 6.18
N GLU A 37 31.20 8.65 7.21
CA GLU A 37 29.90 9.25 7.53
C GLU A 37 29.40 10.20 6.43
N THR A 38 30.31 10.95 5.82
CA THR A 38 29.98 11.79 4.66
C THR A 38 29.50 10.94 3.48
N ILE A 39 30.21 9.87 3.15
CA ILE A 39 29.84 8.96 2.06
C ILE A 39 28.50 8.27 2.37
N LEU A 40 28.29 7.83 3.61
CA LEU A 40 27.03 7.21 4.04
C LEU A 40 25.84 8.18 3.91
N ARG A 41 26.06 9.47 4.20
CA ARG A 41 25.04 10.51 4.00
C ARG A 41 24.68 10.66 2.52
N MET A 42 25.68 10.68 1.64
CA MET A 42 25.45 10.74 0.19
C MET A 42 24.68 9.52 -0.32
N VAL A 43 24.96 8.32 0.19
CA VAL A 43 24.19 7.10 -0.14
C VAL A 43 22.72 7.30 0.21
N ARG A 44 22.42 7.83 1.41
CA ARG A 44 21.04 8.07 1.87
C ARG A 44 20.34 9.17 1.07
N GLU A 45 21.04 10.25 0.77
CA GLU A 45 20.50 11.37 0.01
C GLU A 45 20.14 10.95 -1.40
N GLN A 46 20.96 10.12 -2.04
CA GLN A 46 20.70 9.64 -3.41
C GLN A 46 19.45 8.75 -3.52
N GLU A 47 19.04 8.07 -2.45
CA GLU A 47 17.86 7.20 -2.44
C GLU A 47 16.58 7.93 -1.98
N ARG A 48 16.63 9.26 -1.71
CA ARG A 48 15.44 10.07 -1.41
C ARG A 48 14.74 10.50 -2.71
N GLU A 49 13.41 10.57 -2.69
CA GLU A 49 12.61 11.02 -3.84
C GLU A 49 12.91 12.49 -4.24
N ASP A 50 13.27 13.34 -3.26
CA ASP A 50 13.60 14.76 -3.47
C ASP A 50 15.12 15.03 -3.59
N ALA A 51 15.90 14.02 -3.99
CA ALA A 51 17.35 14.12 -4.00
C ALA A 51 17.86 15.15 -5.03
N THR A 52 18.27 16.34 -4.57
CA THR A 52 19.20 17.16 -5.35
C THR A 52 20.57 16.50 -5.30
N THR A 53 21.16 16.23 -6.48
CA THR A 53 22.52 15.69 -6.65
C THR A 53 23.61 16.72 -6.27
N GLY A 54 23.41 17.43 -5.16
CA GLY A 54 24.27 18.52 -4.72
C GLY A 54 25.55 17.98 -4.10
N GLY A 55 26.69 18.23 -4.77
CA GLY A 55 28.01 18.12 -4.15
C GLY A 55 28.93 17.02 -4.67
N ALA A 56 28.48 16.14 -5.57
CA ALA A 56 29.38 15.15 -6.18
C ALA A 56 30.12 15.74 -7.39
N ARG A 57 31.44 15.91 -7.25
CA ARG A 57 32.34 16.23 -8.36
C ARG A 57 32.75 14.92 -9.06
N PRO A 58 32.83 14.89 -10.40
CA PRO A 58 33.33 13.72 -11.11
C PRO A 58 34.77 13.38 -10.72
N PHE A 59 35.09 12.09 -10.68
CA PHE A 59 36.47 11.61 -10.46
C PHE A 59 37.31 11.83 -11.73
N THR A 60 38.39 12.59 -11.59
CA THR A 60 39.24 13.04 -12.71
C THR A 60 40.71 12.71 -12.47
N LEU A 61 41.56 12.92 -13.48
CA LEU A 61 43.01 12.69 -13.35
C LEU A 61 43.63 13.55 -12.23
N ASP A 62 43.10 14.75 -11.99
CA ASP A 62 43.52 15.65 -10.90
C ASP A 62 43.38 15.01 -9.51
N ASP A 63 42.49 14.02 -9.37
CA ASP A 63 42.21 13.35 -8.11
C ASP A 63 43.14 12.15 -7.85
N VAL A 64 44.06 11.86 -8.79
CA VAL A 64 45.01 10.75 -8.72
C VAL A 64 46.42 11.30 -8.38
N PRO A 65 46.88 11.20 -7.12
CA PRO A 65 48.22 11.66 -6.77
C PRO A 65 49.27 10.85 -7.51
N GLY A 66 50.18 11.51 -8.23
CA GLY A 66 51.21 10.77 -8.99
C GLY A 66 50.79 10.32 -10.38
N ALA A 67 49.57 10.61 -10.82
CA ALA A 67 49.27 10.62 -12.25
C ALA A 67 50.05 11.76 -12.89
N GLY A 68 51.31 11.52 -13.25
CA GLY A 68 52.10 12.47 -14.01
C GLY A 68 51.32 12.93 -15.24
N SER A 69 51.54 14.17 -15.64
CA SER A 69 50.91 14.83 -16.80
C SER A 69 51.03 14.11 -18.16
N GLY A 70 51.71 12.95 -18.21
CA GLY A 70 52.17 12.30 -19.44
C GLY A 70 53.45 12.90 -20.00
N ALA A 71 53.80 14.13 -19.59
CA ALA A 71 55.05 14.80 -19.96
C ALA A 71 56.28 14.16 -19.31
N THR A 72 57.42 14.28 -19.99
CA THR A 72 58.73 13.94 -19.44
C THR A 72 59.18 15.06 -18.50
N VAL A 73 59.20 14.78 -17.20
CA VAL A 73 59.63 15.74 -16.17
C VAL A 73 61.05 15.43 -15.70
N ARG A 74 61.93 16.44 -15.69
CA ARG A 74 63.28 16.35 -15.16
C ARG A 74 63.49 17.41 -14.08
N LEU A 75 64.10 17.02 -12.96
CA LEU A 75 64.49 17.96 -11.91
C LEU A 75 65.80 18.66 -12.29
N VAL A 76 65.84 19.98 -12.17
CA VAL A 76 67.01 20.82 -12.45
C VAL A 76 67.59 21.44 -11.19
N GLY A 77 66.78 21.59 -10.15
CA GLY A 77 67.27 22.16 -8.90
C GLY A 77 66.17 22.39 -7.89
N VAL A 78 66.60 22.76 -6.70
CA VAL A 78 65.72 23.19 -5.61
C VAL A 78 66.24 24.51 -5.09
N SER A 79 65.33 25.43 -4.83
CA SER A 79 65.61 26.78 -4.35
C SER A 79 64.54 27.22 -3.37
N GLY A 80 64.68 28.42 -2.80
CA GLY A 80 63.61 29.02 -2.00
C GLY A 80 63.23 28.21 -0.76
N LEU A 81 64.14 27.37 -0.24
CA LEU A 81 63.87 26.58 0.96
C LEU A 81 63.51 27.51 2.11
N ASP A 82 62.37 27.28 2.74
CA ASP A 82 61.88 28.10 3.84
C ASP A 82 61.28 27.22 4.92
N GLN A 83 61.69 27.44 6.17
CA GLN A 83 61.30 26.62 7.31
C GLN A 83 61.57 25.12 7.07
N VAL A 84 62.70 24.74 6.46
CA VAL A 84 63.04 23.34 6.23
C VAL A 84 64.19 22.93 7.16
N ASN A 85 63.85 22.26 8.26
CA ASN A 85 64.76 21.99 9.38
C ASN A 85 65.54 23.28 9.75
N GLY A 86 66.80 23.18 10.16
CA GLY A 86 67.68 24.34 10.38
C GLY A 86 68.38 24.87 9.12
N PHE A 87 67.81 24.72 7.93
CA PHE A 87 68.44 25.28 6.73
C PHE A 87 68.24 26.80 6.66
N PRO A 88 69.28 27.57 6.29
CA PRO A 88 69.12 28.99 6.01
C PRO A 88 68.05 29.22 4.93
N SER A 89 67.11 30.12 5.19
CA SER A 89 66.07 30.46 4.21
C SER A 89 66.68 30.93 2.89
N GLY A 90 66.09 30.50 1.77
CA GLY A 90 66.54 30.83 0.42
C GLY A 90 67.69 29.96 -0.10
N ARG A 91 68.14 28.95 0.65
CA ARG A 91 69.15 28.01 0.19
C ARG A 91 68.71 27.32 -1.10
N ALA A 92 69.67 27.16 -2.02
CA ALA A 92 69.45 26.53 -3.31
C ALA A 92 70.59 25.56 -3.66
N PHE A 93 70.28 24.60 -4.53
CA PHE A 93 71.24 23.72 -5.17
C PHE A 93 70.71 23.23 -6.51
N ASP A 94 71.64 23.03 -7.44
CA ASP A 94 71.33 22.52 -8.77
C ASP A 94 71.43 20.98 -8.80
N LEU A 95 70.65 20.40 -9.68
CA LEU A 95 70.64 18.98 -10.04
C LEU A 95 71.04 18.86 -11.50
N ALA A 96 71.85 17.86 -11.82
CA ALA A 96 72.10 17.53 -13.22
C ALA A 96 70.79 16.97 -13.84
N PRO A 97 70.22 17.60 -14.88
CA PRO A 97 68.98 17.13 -15.51
C PRO A 97 69.16 15.80 -16.23
N GLU A 98 70.40 15.43 -16.55
CA GLU A 98 70.79 14.13 -17.09
C GLU A 98 71.95 13.54 -16.27
N GLY A 99 71.94 12.23 -16.07
CA GLY A 99 72.96 11.51 -15.33
C GLY A 99 72.64 11.36 -13.83
N MET A 100 73.67 11.48 -12.98
CA MET A 100 73.58 11.21 -11.56
C MET A 100 74.13 12.40 -10.76
N THR A 101 73.32 12.90 -9.82
CA THR A 101 73.77 13.92 -8.84
C THR A 101 74.01 13.27 -7.48
N ILE A 102 75.22 13.41 -6.94
CA ILE A 102 75.60 12.81 -5.65
C ILE A 102 75.66 13.90 -4.57
N PHE A 103 74.81 13.76 -3.55
CA PHE A 103 74.87 14.57 -2.33
C PHE A 103 75.69 13.86 -1.25
N PHE A 104 76.84 14.41 -0.89
CA PHE A 104 77.72 13.87 0.15
C PHE A 104 78.04 14.92 1.22
N GLY A 105 78.47 14.45 2.39
CA GLY A 105 78.80 15.31 3.53
C GLY A 105 78.77 14.55 4.85
N HIS A 106 79.26 15.17 5.92
CA HIS A 106 79.28 14.58 7.26
C HIS A 106 77.87 14.28 7.81
N ASN A 107 77.79 13.46 8.85
CA ASN A 107 76.56 13.29 9.63
C ASN A 107 76.14 14.65 10.22
N GLY A 108 74.85 14.96 10.19
CA GLY A 108 74.34 16.28 10.59
C GLY A 108 74.42 17.38 9.51
N ALA A 109 75.04 17.13 8.34
CA ALA A 109 75.09 18.12 7.26
C ALA A 109 73.73 18.41 6.56
N GLY A 110 72.67 17.69 6.95
CA GLY A 110 71.31 17.91 6.44
C GLY A 110 70.89 17.05 5.24
N LYS A 111 71.70 16.09 4.78
CA LYS A 111 71.36 15.20 3.66
C LYS A 111 69.95 14.59 3.77
N SER A 112 69.61 14.05 4.94
CA SER A 112 68.27 13.48 5.21
C SER A 112 67.17 14.54 5.23
N GLY A 113 67.49 15.79 5.55
CA GLY A 113 66.57 16.92 5.49
C GLY A 113 66.13 17.21 4.06
N TYR A 114 67.07 17.24 3.10
CA TYR A 114 66.72 17.34 1.67
C TYR A 114 65.90 16.15 1.20
N ALA A 115 66.28 14.92 1.58
CA ALA A 115 65.53 13.73 1.22
C ALA A 115 64.07 13.77 1.70
N ARG A 116 63.79 14.35 2.88
CA ARG A 116 62.41 14.57 3.35
C ARG A 116 61.65 15.56 2.48
N VAL A 117 62.28 16.65 2.03
CA VAL A 117 61.66 17.60 1.09
C VAL A 117 61.27 16.89 -0.22
N PHE A 118 62.20 16.14 -0.82
CA PHE A 118 61.89 15.36 -2.03
C PHE A 118 60.78 14.34 -1.80
N LYS A 119 60.80 13.59 -0.69
CA LYS A 119 59.77 12.60 -0.36
C LYS A 119 58.37 13.20 -0.16
N ASN A 120 58.28 14.46 0.29
CA ASN A 120 56.99 15.13 0.48
C ASN A 120 56.52 15.89 -0.77
N ALA A 121 57.44 16.37 -1.60
CA ALA A 121 57.12 17.11 -2.82
C ALA A 121 56.86 16.19 -4.03
N CYS A 122 57.55 15.07 -4.10
CA CYS A 122 57.51 14.11 -5.20
C CYS A 122 56.77 12.82 -4.78
N ASN A 123 56.75 11.81 -5.65
CA ASN A 123 56.10 10.53 -5.38
C ASN A 123 57.01 9.59 -4.57
N ALA A 124 56.74 9.45 -3.27
CA ALA A 124 57.37 8.48 -2.38
C ALA A 124 56.32 7.66 -1.64
N ARG A 125 56.60 6.35 -1.46
CA ARG A 125 55.79 5.45 -0.62
C ARG A 125 55.92 5.78 0.85
N HIS A 126 57.15 5.99 1.30
CA HIS A 126 57.45 6.34 2.68
C HIS A 126 57.60 7.86 2.81
N ARG A 127 56.72 8.51 3.59
CA ARG A 127 56.77 9.96 3.82
C ARG A 127 57.03 10.24 5.29
N VAL A 128 58.01 11.10 5.54
CA VAL A 128 58.33 11.59 6.89
C VAL A 128 58.15 13.09 6.86
N GLU A 129 57.44 13.62 7.85
CA GLU A 129 57.17 15.05 7.97
C GLU A 129 58.47 15.88 7.87
N VAL A 130 58.44 16.96 7.10
CA VAL A 130 59.52 17.96 7.12
C VAL A 130 59.31 18.81 8.37
N LEU A 131 60.33 18.87 9.22
CA LEU A 131 60.26 19.66 10.44
C LEU A 131 60.62 21.11 10.14
N PRO A 132 59.94 22.11 10.73
CA PRO A 132 60.33 23.51 10.64
C PRO A 132 61.65 23.81 11.36
N ASP A 133 62.17 25.02 11.19
CA ASP A 133 63.37 25.45 11.92
C ASP A 133 63.06 25.57 13.41
N ALA A 134 63.70 24.71 14.21
CA ALA A 134 63.54 24.70 15.66
C ALA A 134 64.05 25.99 16.34
N PHE A 135 64.98 26.71 15.69
CA PHE A 135 65.55 27.96 16.22
C PHE A 135 65.01 29.20 15.51
N GLY A 136 64.41 29.03 14.33
CA GLY A 136 63.88 30.08 13.47
C GLY A 136 62.36 30.20 13.55
N ALA A 137 61.81 30.45 14.73
CA ALA A 137 60.37 30.61 14.92
C ALA A 137 59.81 31.76 14.06
N ALA A 138 59.20 31.42 12.92
CA ALA A 138 58.48 32.39 12.10
C ALA A 138 57.19 32.82 12.80
N THR A 139 56.92 34.12 12.86
CA THR A 139 55.63 34.67 13.32
C THR A 139 55.00 35.48 12.18
N PRO A 140 53.84 35.06 11.63
CA PRO A 140 53.10 33.84 11.94
C PRO A 140 53.87 32.56 11.54
N ALA A 141 53.50 31.43 12.14
CA ALA A 141 54.08 30.13 11.81
C ALA A 141 53.91 29.84 10.31
N ARG A 142 55.03 29.57 9.63
CA ARG A 142 55.05 29.23 8.20
C ARG A 142 55.32 27.75 8.03
N LEU A 143 54.59 27.13 7.10
CA LEU A 143 54.80 25.73 6.75
C LEU A 143 56.10 25.58 5.94
N PRO A 144 56.83 24.47 6.11
CA PRO A 144 57.99 24.17 5.29
C PRO A 144 57.65 24.21 3.79
N SER A 145 58.48 24.90 3.01
CA SER A 145 58.27 25.09 1.56
C SER A 145 59.57 25.15 0.78
N ALA A 146 59.46 24.90 -0.53
CA ALA A 146 60.58 24.91 -1.48
C ALA A 146 60.08 25.17 -2.90
N ASP A 147 60.94 25.75 -3.74
CA ASP A 147 60.69 25.92 -5.18
C ASP A 147 61.57 24.95 -5.97
N PHE A 148 60.94 24.09 -6.76
CA PHE A 148 61.60 23.11 -7.62
C PHE A 148 61.74 23.65 -9.04
N ALA A 149 62.96 23.76 -9.54
CA ALA A 149 63.20 24.00 -10.96
C ALA A 149 63.08 22.68 -11.71
N ILE A 150 62.18 22.64 -12.71
CA ILE A 150 61.88 21.45 -13.51
C ILE A 150 61.92 21.75 -15.00
N LEU A 151 62.18 20.72 -15.81
CA LEU A 151 61.93 20.73 -17.25
C LEU A 151 60.72 19.84 -17.52
N VAL A 152 59.70 20.39 -18.17
CA VAL A 152 58.51 19.65 -18.64
C VAL A 152 58.59 19.60 -20.16
N ASP A 153 58.84 18.42 -20.72
CA ASP A 153 59.11 18.22 -22.15
C ASP A 153 60.16 19.20 -22.72
N GLY A 154 61.17 19.51 -21.89
CA GLY A 154 62.26 20.43 -22.22
C GLY A 154 61.99 21.92 -21.93
N THR A 155 60.75 22.28 -21.57
CA THR A 155 60.39 23.66 -21.20
C THR A 155 60.69 23.91 -19.71
N PRO A 156 61.45 24.95 -19.36
CA PRO A 156 61.71 25.30 -17.96
C PRO A 156 60.46 25.80 -17.25
N GLU A 157 60.18 25.22 -16.09
CA GLU A 157 59.10 25.61 -15.18
C GLU A 157 59.56 25.60 -13.73
N THR A 158 58.87 26.37 -12.88
CA THR A 158 59.11 26.38 -11.43
C THR A 158 57.87 25.85 -10.71
N ALA A 159 58.04 24.76 -9.98
CA ALA A 159 56.99 24.12 -9.19
C ALA A 159 57.17 24.43 -7.70
N ARG A 160 56.22 25.17 -7.13
CA ARG A 160 56.24 25.48 -5.69
C ARG A 160 55.64 24.34 -4.89
N TRP A 161 56.36 23.86 -3.89
CA TRP A 161 55.89 22.90 -2.90
C TRP A 161 55.71 23.59 -1.54
N VAL A 162 54.58 23.31 -0.90
CA VAL A 162 54.29 23.69 0.49
C VAL A 162 53.80 22.44 1.21
N GLN A 163 54.31 22.19 2.41
CA GLN A 163 53.92 21.04 3.19
C GLN A 163 52.41 21.02 3.47
N ASN A 164 51.81 19.82 3.37
CA ASN A 164 50.36 19.60 3.48
C ASN A 164 49.51 20.38 2.46
N GLY A 165 50.13 21.03 1.48
CA GLY A 165 49.46 21.62 0.33
C GLY A 165 49.05 20.56 -0.70
N PRO A 166 48.30 20.97 -1.74
CA PRO A 166 47.98 20.10 -2.86
C PRO A 166 49.26 19.62 -3.57
N ALA A 167 49.27 18.37 -4.01
CA ALA A 167 50.39 17.82 -4.76
C ALA A 167 50.54 18.52 -6.12
N HIS A 168 51.78 18.82 -6.52
CA HIS A 168 52.04 19.40 -7.84
C HIS A 168 52.02 18.31 -8.91
N LEU A 169 51.27 18.51 -9.99
CA LEU A 169 51.09 17.53 -11.07
C LEU A 169 52.42 16.97 -11.60
N HIS A 170 53.36 17.84 -11.98
CA HIS A 170 54.65 17.45 -12.53
C HIS A 170 55.62 16.87 -11.49
N LEU A 171 55.62 17.33 -10.23
CA LEU A 171 56.52 16.75 -9.22
C LEU A 171 56.07 15.34 -8.84
N SER A 172 54.78 15.06 -8.96
CA SER A 172 54.21 13.75 -8.67
C SER A 172 54.61 12.68 -9.69
N SER A 173 55.15 13.06 -10.86
CA SER A 173 55.72 12.08 -11.81
C SER A 173 57.15 11.66 -11.47
N VAL A 174 57.79 12.32 -10.50
CA VAL A 174 59.15 11.99 -10.06
C VAL A 174 59.08 11.02 -8.89
N SER A 175 59.69 9.84 -9.05
CA SER A 175 59.75 8.83 -8.00
C SER A 175 60.96 9.03 -7.09
N VAL A 176 60.73 9.01 -5.78
CA VAL A 176 61.79 9.07 -4.77
C VAL A 176 61.85 7.75 -4.03
N TYR A 177 63.05 7.18 -3.93
CA TYR A 177 63.29 5.87 -3.34
C TYR A 177 64.45 5.91 -2.34
N ASP A 178 64.26 5.30 -1.18
CA ASP A 178 65.29 5.12 -0.15
C ASP A 178 65.12 3.77 0.58
N ALA A 179 65.98 3.49 1.56
CA ALA A 179 65.93 2.24 2.32
C ALA A 179 64.61 2.07 3.10
N ALA A 180 63.99 3.15 3.59
CA ALA A 180 62.69 3.07 4.26
C ALA A 180 61.59 2.71 3.27
N CYS A 181 61.60 3.31 2.07
CA CYS A 181 60.70 2.91 0.98
C CYS A 181 60.90 1.44 0.61
N ALA A 182 62.14 0.94 0.58
CA ALA A 182 62.47 -0.45 0.28
C ALA A 182 61.92 -1.42 1.33
N ASN A 183 62.00 -1.08 2.62
CA ASN A 183 61.43 -1.89 3.69
C ASN A 183 59.90 -1.94 3.57
N ASP A 184 59.24 -0.84 3.22
CA ASP A 184 57.79 -0.84 2.92
C ASP A 184 57.44 -1.74 1.70
N TYR A 185 58.40 -2.05 0.81
CA TYR A 185 58.23 -3.03 -0.26
C TYR A 185 58.40 -4.50 0.19
N ILE A 186 59.14 -4.75 1.27
CA ILE A 186 59.55 -6.09 1.72
C ILE A 186 58.76 -6.55 2.94
N ASP A 187 58.54 -5.66 3.90
CA ASP A 187 57.95 -5.97 5.21
C ASP A 187 56.41 -6.01 5.19
N ALA A 188 55.77 -5.45 4.15
CA ALA A 188 54.34 -5.62 3.94
C ALA A 188 54.07 -7.05 3.48
N GLU A 189 53.64 -7.93 4.40
CA GLU A 189 53.24 -9.32 4.12
C GLU A 189 52.26 -9.37 2.93
N GLY A 190 52.80 -9.71 1.76
CA GLY A 190 52.05 -9.81 0.52
C GLY A 190 52.93 -10.42 -0.57
N THR A 191 52.37 -11.38 -1.31
CA THR A 191 53.02 -12.00 -2.47
C THR A 191 53.59 -10.90 -3.37
N PRO A 192 54.83 -11.00 -3.90
CA PRO A 192 55.40 -9.99 -4.78
C PRO A 192 54.74 -10.09 -6.17
N ALA A 193 53.48 -9.72 -6.24
CA ALA A 193 52.81 -9.37 -7.48
C ALA A 193 53.04 -7.87 -7.65
N PHE A 194 53.81 -7.49 -8.67
CA PHE A 194 53.78 -6.13 -9.17
C PHE A 194 52.32 -5.77 -9.45
N GLN A 195 51.71 -4.97 -8.57
CA GLN A 195 50.34 -4.50 -8.74
C GLN A 195 50.41 -3.11 -9.37
N PRO A 196 49.90 -2.94 -10.60
CA PRO A 196 49.76 -1.64 -11.22
C PRO A 196 49.05 -0.64 -10.29
N TYR A 197 49.60 0.57 -10.24
CA TYR A 197 49.02 1.67 -9.46
C TYR A 197 47.56 1.91 -9.88
N GLY A 198 46.69 2.15 -8.91
CA GLY A 198 45.23 2.25 -9.12
C GLY A 198 44.45 1.02 -8.68
N LEU A 199 44.95 -0.21 -8.89
CA LEU A 199 44.19 -1.43 -8.58
C LEU A 199 43.95 -1.61 -7.07
N THR A 200 44.91 -1.24 -6.22
CA THR A 200 44.75 -1.34 -4.76
C THR A 200 43.63 -0.41 -4.26
N HIS A 201 43.43 0.73 -4.91
CA HIS A 201 42.35 1.67 -4.59
C HIS A 201 40.97 1.08 -4.94
N LEU A 202 40.87 0.27 -5.99
CA LEU A 202 39.63 -0.47 -6.30
C LEU A 202 39.29 -1.49 -5.21
N THR A 203 40.29 -2.22 -4.70
CA THR A 203 40.09 -3.13 -3.56
C THR A 203 39.62 -2.36 -2.32
N ARG A 204 40.21 -1.20 -2.03
CA ARG A 204 39.77 -0.33 -0.93
C ARG A 204 38.32 0.14 -1.11
N LEU A 205 37.90 0.46 -2.34
CA LEU A 205 36.51 0.80 -2.64
C LEU A 205 35.58 -0.39 -2.35
N VAL A 206 35.94 -1.62 -2.73
CA VAL A 206 35.15 -2.82 -2.41
C VAL A 206 34.98 -2.99 -0.90
N LEU A 207 36.06 -2.82 -0.13
CA LEU A 207 36.02 -2.94 1.33
C LEU A 207 35.13 -1.85 1.96
N LEU A 208 35.24 -0.61 1.51
CA LEU A 208 34.36 0.49 1.95
C LEU A 208 32.89 0.16 1.67
N GLN A 209 32.56 -0.34 0.48
CA GLN A 209 31.18 -0.69 0.13
C GLN A 209 30.61 -1.79 1.02
N ARG A 210 31.43 -2.78 1.40
CA ARG A 210 31.04 -3.82 2.36
C ARG A 210 30.80 -3.25 3.76
N ASP A 211 31.64 -2.32 4.22
CA ASP A 211 31.44 -1.63 5.50
C ASP A 211 30.12 -0.84 5.51
N LEU A 212 29.86 -0.04 4.46
CA LEU A 212 28.62 0.69 4.31
C LEU A 212 27.40 -0.25 4.30
N GLN A 213 27.48 -1.38 3.58
CA GLN A 213 26.43 -2.40 3.57
C GLN A 213 26.17 -2.97 4.96
N ALA A 214 27.22 -3.26 5.75
CA ALA A 214 27.09 -3.79 7.10
C ALA A 214 26.44 -2.77 8.05
N ARG A 215 26.84 -1.50 7.97
CA ARG A 215 26.26 -0.40 8.76
C ARG A 215 24.77 -0.22 8.47
N ILE A 216 24.40 -0.11 7.18
CA ILE A 216 23.00 0.00 6.75
C ILE A 216 22.20 -1.24 7.16
N GLY A 217 22.79 -2.44 7.02
CA GLY A 217 22.17 -3.69 7.45
C GLY A 217 21.89 -3.73 8.96
N THR A 218 22.80 -3.20 9.77
CA THR A 218 22.66 -3.11 11.23
C THR A 218 21.51 -2.18 11.61
N GLU A 219 21.45 -0.98 11.00
CA GLU A 219 20.37 -0.02 11.22
C GLU A 219 19.01 -0.61 10.81
N ARG A 220 18.93 -1.24 9.62
CA ARG A 220 17.72 -1.91 9.15
C ARG A 220 17.25 -2.99 10.12
N ASN A 221 18.16 -3.81 10.62
CA ASN A 221 17.82 -4.88 11.55
C ASN A 221 17.39 -4.33 12.92
N ALA A 222 17.93 -3.19 13.35
CA ALA A 222 17.48 -2.50 14.57
C ALA A 222 16.05 -1.91 14.42
N LEU A 223 15.66 -1.57 13.19
CA LEU A 223 14.31 -1.09 12.86
C LEU A 223 13.29 -2.22 12.65
N ALA A 224 13.67 -3.49 12.82
CA ALA A 224 12.76 -4.61 12.67
C ALA A 224 11.63 -4.52 13.72
N LEU A 225 10.46 -4.06 13.28
CA LEU A 225 9.25 -4.00 14.08
C LEU A 225 8.75 -5.41 14.39
N ASP A 226 8.52 -5.70 15.67
CA ASP A 226 7.87 -6.95 16.07
C ASP A 226 6.38 -6.89 15.71
N THR A 227 6.03 -7.52 14.58
CA THR A 227 4.66 -7.57 14.09
C THR A 227 3.69 -8.29 15.02
N ARG A 228 4.19 -9.07 16.00
CA ARG A 228 3.36 -9.77 16.99
C ARG A 228 2.62 -8.81 17.91
N GLN A 229 3.12 -7.59 18.10
CA GLN A 229 2.41 -6.56 18.86
C GLN A 229 1.06 -6.17 18.22
N PHE A 230 0.92 -6.40 16.92
CA PHE A 230 -0.31 -6.12 16.17
C PHE A 230 -1.22 -7.34 16.02
N GLU A 231 -0.87 -8.50 16.60
CA GLU A 231 -1.67 -9.72 16.48
C GLU A 231 -3.14 -9.54 16.93
N PRO A 232 -3.44 -8.84 18.04
CA PRO A 232 -4.83 -8.57 18.46
C PRO A 232 -5.63 -7.70 17.49
N LEU A 233 -4.94 -6.94 16.64
CA LEU A 233 -5.55 -6.02 15.68
C LEU A 233 -5.76 -6.67 14.30
N LYS A 234 -5.20 -7.87 14.08
CA LYS A 234 -5.40 -8.62 12.83
C LYS A 234 -6.79 -9.24 12.80
N GLY A 235 -7.42 -9.20 11.64
CA GLY A 235 -8.77 -9.71 11.41
C GLY A 235 -9.43 -9.03 10.21
N ASP A 236 -10.73 -9.25 10.03
CA ASP A 236 -11.50 -8.68 8.91
C ASP A 236 -11.98 -7.23 9.16
N THR A 237 -11.51 -6.62 10.24
CA THR A 237 -11.77 -5.20 10.54
C THR A 237 -11.03 -4.29 9.55
N GLU A 238 -11.49 -3.05 9.40
CA GLU A 238 -10.80 -2.06 8.56
C GLU A 238 -9.33 -1.87 8.98
N VAL A 239 -9.09 -1.85 10.30
CA VAL A 239 -7.75 -1.79 10.91
C VAL A 239 -6.92 -3.03 10.56
N GLY A 240 -7.48 -4.25 10.70
CA GLY A 240 -6.77 -5.49 10.41
C GLY A 240 -6.40 -5.64 8.93
N ARG A 241 -7.31 -5.27 8.03
CA ARG A 241 -7.05 -5.24 6.58
C ARG A 241 -6.01 -4.20 6.19
N TYR A 242 -5.96 -3.08 6.90
CA TYR A 242 -4.94 -2.04 6.67
C TYR A 242 -3.56 -2.47 7.19
N ILE A 243 -3.50 -3.05 8.39
CA ILE A 243 -2.27 -3.61 8.97
C ILE A 243 -1.67 -4.69 8.07
N ALA A 244 -2.50 -5.55 7.46
CA ALA A 244 -2.05 -6.58 6.52
C ALA A 244 -1.42 -6.02 5.23
N LYS A 245 -1.70 -4.74 4.90
CA LYS A 245 -1.18 -4.04 3.71
C LYS A 245 -0.13 -2.98 4.04
N LEU A 246 0.31 -2.87 5.30
CA LEU A 246 1.34 -1.92 5.70
C LEU A 246 2.63 -2.15 4.90
N GLY A 247 3.17 -1.06 4.35
CA GLY A 247 4.34 -1.05 3.49
C GLY A 247 4.90 0.37 3.33
N GLY A 248 5.87 0.54 2.43
CA GLY A 248 6.53 1.84 2.19
C GLY A 248 5.55 2.96 1.78
N ASP A 249 4.51 2.61 1.03
CA ASP A 249 3.56 3.57 0.44
C ASP A 249 2.28 3.75 1.26
N SER A 250 2.29 3.31 2.52
CA SER A 250 1.10 3.39 3.38
C SER A 250 0.76 4.85 3.72
N ASP A 251 -0.50 5.22 3.55
CA ASP A 251 -0.99 6.56 3.85
C ASP A 251 -1.02 6.79 5.37
N ARG A 252 -0.25 7.79 5.80
CA ARG A 252 -0.13 8.21 7.20
C ARG A 252 -1.41 8.87 7.72
N ALA A 253 -2.17 9.54 6.87
CA ALA A 253 -3.43 10.17 7.26
C ALA A 253 -4.49 9.10 7.58
N VAL A 254 -4.55 8.04 6.79
CA VAL A 254 -5.43 6.89 7.06
C VAL A 254 -5.04 6.18 8.35
N LEU A 255 -3.74 6.01 8.62
CA LEU A 255 -3.25 5.45 9.89
C LEU A 255 -3.68 6.29 11.10
N ALA A 256 -3.53 7.62 11.02
CA ALA A 256 -3.94 8.52 12.09
C ALA A 256 -5.45 8.44 12.37
N ARG A 257 -6.27 8.37 11.31
CA ARG A 257 -7.72 8.19 11.43
C ARG A 257 -8.07 6.87 12.12
N LEU A 258 -7.52 5.76 11.64
CA LEU A 258 -7.81 4.41 12.16
C LEU A 258 -7.26 4.18 13.58
N GLY A 259 -6.23 4.92 13.98
CA GLY A 259 -5.66 4.87 15.32
C GLY A 259 -6.37 5.76 16.36
N THR A 260 -7.32 6.59 15.94
CA THR A 260 -8.03 7.51 16.84
C THR A 260 -9.42 6.98 17.14
N VAL A 261 -9.74 6.78 18.42
CA VAL A 261 -11.09 6.40 18.86
C VAL A 261 -11.87 7.66 19.22
N GLY A 262 -13.00 7.89 18.56
CA GLY A 262 -13.85 9.06 18.82
C GLY A 262 -14.78 8.88 20.03
N ASP A 263 -15.31 9.98 20.56
CA ASP A 263 -16.26 9.97 21.69
C ASP A 263 -17.54 9.18 21.37
N ASP A 264 -17.99 9.18 20.11
CA ASP A 264 -19.14 8.40 19.66
C ASP A 264 -18.88 6.89 19.71
N GLU A 265 -17.67 6.47 19.37
CA GLU A 265 -17.26 5.07 19.41
C GLU A 265 -17.11 4.57 20.85
N LEU A 266 -16.59 5.42 21.76
CA LEU A 266 -16.56 5.15 23.19
C LEU A 266 -17.97 4.97 23.76
N ARG A 267 -18.90 5.88 23.42
CA ARG A 267 -20.31 5.76 23.81
C ARG A 267 -20.95 4.48 23.28
N ARG A 268 -20.66 4.12 22.02
CA ARG A 268 -21.16 2.88 21.41
C ARG A 268 -20.58 1.63 22.09
N LEU A 269 -19.30 1.67 22.47
CA LEU A 269 -18.64 0.57 23.17
C LEU A 269 -19.22 0.36 24.57
N GLU A 270 -19.50 1.43 25.32
CA GLU A 270 -20.20 1.33 26.61
C GLU A 270 -21.61 0.74 26.45
N PHE A 271 -22.36 1.20 25.44
CA PHE A 271 -23.67 0.64 25.12
C PHE A 271 -23.59 -0.87 24.85
N LEU A 272 -22.67 -1.29 23.96
CA LEU A 272 -22.50 -2.69 23.61
C LEU A 272 -22.07 -3.54 24.81
N LYS A 273 -21.17 -3.05 25.66
CA LYS A 273 -20.79 -3.73 26.91
C LYS A 273 -21.99 -3.96 27.82
N ARG A 274 -22.85 -2.94 28.01
CA ARG A 274 -24.07 -3.09 28.80
C ARG A 274 -25.03 -4.09 28.17
N THR A 275 -25.31 -3.98 26.87
CA THR A 275 -26.21 -4.91 26.18
C THR A 275 -25.75 -6.36 26.25
N LEU A 276 -24.44 -6.62 26.13
CA LEU A 276 -23.87 -7.97 26.21
C LEU A 276 -23.87 -8.54 27.65
N LEU A 277 -23.84 -7.68 28.68
CA LEU A 277 -23.88 -8.08 30.09
C LEU A 277 -25.32 -8.24 30.62
N GLU A 278 -26.26 -7.47 30.11
CA GLU A 278 -27.62 -7.34 30.66
C GLU A 278 -28.63 -8.34 30.10
N SER A 279 -28.37 -9.02 28.98
CA SER A 279 -29.38 -9.89 28.34
C SER A 279 -28.77 -11.11 27.66
N ASP A 280 -29.21 -12.31 28.06
CA ASP A 280 -29.21 -13.46 27.17
C ASP A 280 -30.22 -13.13 26.05
N PRO A 281 -29.79 -12.97 24.78
CA PRO A 281 -30.67 -12.54 23.70
C PRO A 281 -31.62 -13.66 23.24
N VAL A 282 -31.35 -14.92 23.61
CA VAL A 282 -32.10 -16.08 23.12
C VAL A 282 -33.57 -16.09 23.60
N PRO A 283 -33.89 -15.85 24.89
CA PRO A 283 -35.28 -15.84 25.35
C PRO A 283 -36.09 -14.68 24.77
N GLN A 284 -35.47 -13.49 24.59
CA GLN A 284 -36.14 -12.33 24.02
C GLN A 284 -36.42 -12.50 22.52
N ALA A 285 -35.46 -13.05 21.75
CA ALA A 285 -35.66 -13.38 20.34
C ALA A 285 -36.79 -14.41 20.16
N LEU A 286 -36.79 -15.49 20.97
CA LEU A 286 -37.85 -16.50 20.94
C LEU A 286 -39.22 -15.93 21.31
N ALA A 287 -39.29 -14.97 22.24
CA ALA A 287 -40.54 -14.32 22.61
C ALA A 287 -41.11 -13.48 21.46
N LEU A 288 -40.25 -12.74 20.75
CA LEU A 288 -40.64 -11.93 19.60
C LEU A 288 -41.06 -12.80 18.39
N GLU A 289 -40.33 -13.88 18.10
CA GLU A 289 -40.71 -14.84 17.05
C GLU A 289 -42.06 -15.51 17.33
N ARG A 290 -42.31 -15.90 18.58
CA ARG A 290 -43.61 -16.45 19.00
C ARG A 290 -44.74 -15.43 18.84
N LEU A 291 -44.46 -14.16 19.13
CA LEU A 291 -45.44 -13.08 18.95
C LEU A 291 -45.75 -12.84 17.47
N ALA A 292 -44.73 -12.77 16.62
CA ALA A 292 -44.90 -12.67 15.17
C ALA A 292 -45.74 -13.82 14.61
N THR A 293 -45.41 -15.06 15.00
CA THR A 293 -46.16 -16.25 14.58
C THR A 293 -47.63 -16.21 15.02
N ARG A 294 -47.91 -15.71 16.24
CA ARG A 294 -49.29 -15.55 16.73
C ARG A 294 -50.06 -14.50 15.94
N LEU A 295 -49.42 -13.40 15.57
CA LEU A 295 -50.04 -12.36 14.75
C LEU A 295 -50.37 -12.88 13.35
N ASP A 296 -49.46 -13.62 12.71
CA ASP A 296 -49.72 -14.25 11.41
C ASP A 296 -50.89 -15.24 11.46
N GLN A 297 -50.95 -16.06 12.52
CA GLN A 297 -52.07 -16.99 12.71
C GLN A 297 -53.39 -16.24 12.94
N ALA A 298 -53.37 -15.14 13.70
CA ALA A 298 -54.55 -14.31 13.92
C ALA A 298 -55.03 -13.64 12.63
N GLN A 299 -54.11 -13.14 11.80
CA GLN A 299 -54.42 -12.59 10.49
C GLN A 299 -55.10 -13.64 9.59
N ARG A 300 -54.49 -14.82 9.44
CA ARG A 300 -55.07 -15.89 8.60
C ARG A 300 -56.48 -16.30 9.05
N ARG A 301 -56.69 -16.43 10.36
CA ARG A 301 -58.02 -16.73 10.92
C ARG A 301 -59.03 -15.62 10.63
N ALA A 302 -58.62 -14.36 10.74
CA ALA A 302 -59.49 -13.23 10.42
C ALA A 302 -59.89 -13.24 8.93
N GLU A 303 -58.94 -13.50 8.03
CA GLU A 303 -59.19 -13.60 6.59
C GLU A 303 -60.12 -14.78 6.23
N GLU A 304 -59.96 -15.94 6.88
CA GLU A 304 -60.83 -17.11 6.68
C GLU A 304 -62.27 -16.83 7.12
N VAL A 305 -62.46 -16.24 8.30
CA VAL A 305 -63.80 -15.91 8.83
C VAL A 305 -64.46 -14.81 7.99
N GLN A 306 -63.71 -13.81 7.54
CA GLN A 306 -64.24 -12.72 6.71
C GLN A 306 -64.88 -13.22 5.40
N ARG A 307 -64.45 -14.36 4.85
CA ARG A 307 -65.07 -14.96 3.66
C ARG A 307 -66.53 -15.40 3.88
N TRP A 308 -66.88 -15.78 5.10
CA TRP A 308 -68.21 -16.30 5.44
C TRP A 308 -69.13 -15.25 6.06
N VAL A 309 -68.57 -14.19 6.64
CA VAL A 309 -69.32 -13.17 7.39
C VAL A 309 -69.35 -11.82 6.64
N ASN A 310 -68.97 -11.79 5.36
CA ASN A 310 -69.11 -10.57 4.56
C ASN A 310 -70.57 -10.32 4.12
N ASP A 311 -70.88 -9.06 3.83
CA ASP A 311 -72.22 -8.61 3.43
C ASP A 311 -72.78 -9.38 2.23
N ARG A 312 -71.91 -9.80 1.31
CA ARG A 312 -72.29 -10.60 0.14
C ARG A 312 -72.72 -12.02 0.52
N ALA A 313 -72.02 -12.67 1.43
CA ALA A 313 -72.38 -13.98 1.97
C ALA A 313 -73.69 -13.91 2.74
N ILE A 314 -73.87 -12.87 3.57
CA ILE A 314 -75.12 -12.61 4.30
C ILE A 314 -76.28 -12.33 3.36
N ALA A 315 -76.08 -11.52 2.32
CA ALA A 315 -77.10 -11.23 1.30
C ALA A 315 -77.52 -12.49 0.55
N ARG A 316 -76.57 -13.34 0.15
CA ARG A 316 -76.86 -14.63 -0.50
C ARG A 316 -77.62 -15.60 0.40
N ALA A 317 -77.27 -15.65 1.69
CA ALA A 317 -78.02 -16.44 2.67
C ALA A 317 -79.48 -15.94 2.80
N LYS A 318 -79.70 -14.62 2.84
CA LYS A 318 -81.05 -14.04 2.82
C LYS A 318 -81.82 -14.39 1.56
N GLU A 319 -81.18 -14.31 0.39
CA GLU A 319 -81.79 -14.66 -0.90
C GLU A 319 -82.23 -16.14 -0.94
N LEU A 320 -81.37 -17.05 -0.49
CA LEU A 320 -81.68 -18.48 -0.41
C LEU A 320 -82.86 -18.76 0.54
N ILE A 321 -82.92 -18.09 1.68
CA ILE A 321 -84.06 -18.20 2.61
C ILE A 321 -85.35 -17.64 1.97
N THR A 322 -85.27 -16.51 1.26
CA THR A 322 -86.46 -15.95 0.59
C THR A 322 -86.96 -16.85 -0.53
N THR A 323 -86.05 -17.42 -1.34
CA THR A 323 -86.41 -18.31 -2.45
C THR A 323 -87.04 -19.61 -1.92
N GLU A 324 -86.50 -20.20 -0.87
CA GLU A 324 -87.11 -21.35 -0.19
C GLU A 324 -88.53 -21.04 0.30
N LYS A 325 -88.72 -19.90 1.00
CA LYS A 325 -90.05 -19.48 1.47
C LYS A 325 -91.04 -19.29 0.31
N THR A 326 -90.61 -18.66 -0.78
CA THR A 326 -91.48 -18.49 -1.96
C THR A 326 -91.83 -19.81 -2.63
N ALA A 327 -90.88 -20.75 -2.72
CA ALA A 327 -91.12 -22.08 -3.27
C ALA A 327 -92.11 -22.87 -2.38
N HIS A 328 -91.98 -22.75 -1.06
CA HIS A 328 -92.88 -23.38 -0.12
C HIS A 328 -94.31 -22.83 -0.21
N LEU A 329 -94.47 -21.50 -0.34
CA LEU A 329 -95.78 -20.88 -0.57
C LEU A 329 -96.41 -21.27 -1.91
N ALA A 330 -95.60 -21.34 -2.99
CA ALA A 330 -96.07 -21.79 -4.29
C ALA A 330 -96.56 -23.24 -4.25
N MET A 331 -95.85 -24.13 -3.53
CA MET A 331 -96.26 -25.50 -3.29
C MET A 331 -97.62 -25.57 -2.59
N GLN A 332 -97.82 -24.79 -1.52
CA GLN A 332 -99.10 -24.73 -0.79
C GLN A 332 -100.25 -24.23 -1.67
N LEU A 333 -100.03 -23.20 -2.48
CA LEU A 333 -101.04 -22.67 -3.43
C LEU A 333 -101.40 -23.69 -4.52
N ALA A 334 -100.42 -24.39 -5.08
CA ALA A 334 -100.65 -25.44 -6.07
C ALA A 334 -101.46 -26.60 -5.47
N GLN A 335 -101.17 -26.98 -4.23
CA GLN A 335 -101.92 -28.01 -3.51
C GLN A 335 -103.37 -27.59 -3.26
N ALA A 336 -103.60 -26.35 -2.82
CA ALA A 336 -104.96 -25.83 -2.60
C ALA A 336 -105.82 -25.88 -3.88
N ARG A 337 -105.23 -25.58 -5.05
CA ARG A 337 -105.91 -25.66 -6.34
C ARG A 337 -106.20 -27.08 -6.81
N LEU A 338 -105.35 -28.05 -6.46
CA LEU A 338 -105.53 -29.46 -6.83
C LEU A 338 -106.61 -30.17 -5.99
N GLN A 339 -106.92 -29.66 -4.80
CA GLN A 339 -107.91 -30.26 -3.88
C GLN A 339 -109.36 -29.80 -4.11
N ASP A 340 -109.65 -29.12 -5.24
CA ASP A 340 -110.98 -28.62 -5.62
C ASP A 340 -111.73 -27.90 -4.47
N ARG A 341 -110.98 -27.13 -3.68
CA ARG A 341 -111.52 -26.13 -2.77
C ARG A 341 -111.52 -24.80 -3.51
N ASP A 342 -112.66 -24.45 -4.09
CA ASP A 342 -112.97 -23.07 -4.48
C ASP A 342 -112.83 -22.17 -3.23
N THR A 343 -111.72 -21.45 -3.11
CA THR A 343 -111.58 -20.38 -2.12
C THR A 343 -111.37 -19.05 -2.82
N LEU A 344 -112.51 -18.40 -3.09
CA LEU A 344 -112.64 -16.96 -3.33
C LEU A 344 -112.27 -16.09 -2.10
N ASN A 345 -111.46 -16.60 -1.15
CA ASN A 345 -110.91 -15.84 -0.03
C ASN A 345 -109.45 -16.23 0.18
N ALA A 346 -108.62 -15.85 -0.79
CA ALA A 346 -107.18 -15.80 -0.63
C ALA A 346 -106.80 -14.49 0.08
N MET A 347 -106.99 -14.44 1.39
CA MET A 347 -106.35 -13.47 2.27
C MET A 347 -106.46 -14.01 3.70
N GLU A 348 -105.31 -14.26 4.32
CA GLU A 348 -105.10 -14.74 5.69
C GLU A 348 -105.28 -16.24 5.94
N LEU A 349 -104.18 -16.99 5.77
CA LEU A 349 -103.96 -18.26 6.50
C LEU A 349 -102.79 -18.07 7.48
N PRO A 350 -102.91 -18.49 8.75
CA PRO A 350 -101.88 -18.25 9.78
C PRO A 350 -100.62 -19.08 9.54
N VAL A 351 -99.46 -18.47 9.76
CA VAL A 351 -98.09 -19.01 9.57
C VAL A 351 -97.70 -20.01 10.68
N THR A 352 -98.65 -20.71 11.30
CA THR A 352 -98.37 -21.59 12.44
C THR A 352 -99.21 -22.86 12.40
N SER A 353 -98.70 -23.90 11.74
CA SER A 353 -98.67 -25.30 12.22
C SER A 353 -98.34 -26.26 11.07
N SER A 354 -97.40 -27.17 11.37
CA SER A 354 -97.00 -28.42 10.69
C SER A 354 -97.41 -28.67 9.22
N PRO A 355 -96.46 -28.99 8.32
CA PRO A 355 -96.71 -29.21 6.91
C PRO A 355 -97.24 -30.64 6.68
N THR A 356 -98.47 -30.90 7.09
CA THR A 356 -99.18 -32.12 6.71
C THR A 356 -100.62 -31.77 6.33
N ALA A 357 -100.79 -30.75 5.49
CA ALA A 357 -101.82 -30.85 4.47
C ALA A 357 -101.43 -32.08 3.64
N THR A 358 -102.17 -33.18 3.78
CA THR A 358 -101.87 -34.46 3.14
C THR A 358 -101.67 -34.22 1.64
N LEU A 359 -100.40 -34.29 1.23
CA LEU A 359 -100.04 -34.33 -0.18
C LEU A 359 -100.78 -35.52 -0.79
N LEU A 360 -101.24 -35.38 -2.04
CA LEU A 360 -101.79 -36.51 -2.77
C LEU A 360 -100.74 -37.63 -2.75
N GLU A 361 -101.17 -38.85 -2.45
CA GLU A 361 -100.28 -40.00 -2.32
C GLU A 361 -99.47 -40.17 -3.62
N GLY A 362 -98.13 -40.19 -3.52
CA GLY A 362 -97.23 -40.21 -4.68
C GLY A 362 -96.74 -38.84 -5.20
N THR A 363 -97.15 -37.72 -4.60
CA THR A 363 -96.58 -36.38 -4.92
C THR A 363 -95.10 -36.34 -4.54
N GLY A 364 -94.23 -35.95 -5.47
CA GLY A 364 -92.77 -35.90 -5.27
C GLY A 364 -92.00 -37.18 -5.64
N ALA A 365 -92.70 -38.29 -5.93
CA ALA A 365 -92.08 -39.51 -6.46
C ALA A 365 -91.50 -39.28 -7.88
N GLU A 366 -90.59 -40.15 -8.33
CA GLU A 366 -89.89 -40.02 -9.61
C GLU A 366 -90.86 -39.92 -10.82
N LEU A 367 -91.96 -40.68 -10.79
CA LEU A 367 -93.05 -40.60 -11.77
C LEU A 367 -93.74 -39.23 -11.78
N TRP A 368 -94.01 -38.66 -10.61
CA TRP A 368 -94.61 -37.34 -10.47
C TRP A 368 -93.65 -36.23 -10.95
N GLN A 369 -92.36 -36.33 -10.61
CA GLN A 369 -91.35 -35.38 -11.08
C GLN A 369 -91.18 -35.44 -12.60
N THR A 370 -91.23 -36.64 -13.18
CA THR A 370 -91.14 -36.83 -14.64
C THR A 370 -92.36 -36.23 -15.34
N MET A 371 -93.57 -36.48 -14.82
CA MET A 371 -94.79 -35.86 -15.31
C MET A 371 -94.75 -34.33 -15.20
N TYR A 372 -94.30 -33.79 -14.05
CA TYR A 372 -94.19 -32.35 -13.83
C TYR A 372 -93.19 -31.72 -14.80
N ARG A 373 -91.97 -32.26 -14.93
CA ARG A 373 -90.96 -31.75 -15.86
C ARG A 373 -91.42 -31.83 -17.31
N ALA A 374 -92.15 -32.88 -17.70
CA ALA A 374 -92.73 -33.00 -19.03
C ALA A 374 -93.84 -31.96 -19.27
N ALA A 375 -94.70 -31.73 -18.28
CA ALA A 375 -95.74 -30.70 -18.34
C ALA A 375 -95.17 -29.28 -18.34
N GLU A 376 -94.12 -29.03 -17.56
CA GLU A 376 -93.36 -27.78 -17.53
C GLU A 376 -92.71 -27.51 -18.88
N ALA A 377 -92.02 -28.52 -19.45
CA ALA A 377 -91.43 -28.42 -20.79
C ALA A 377 -92.51 -28.17 -21.86
N PHE A 378 -93.65 -28.85 -21.81
CA PHE A 378 -94.77 -28.59 -22.73
C PHE A 378 -95.33 -27.15 -22.58
N SER A 379 -95.47 -26.67 -21.35
CA SER A 379 -95.93 -25.30 -21.09
C SER A 379 -94.97 -24.27 -21.65
N GLN A 380 -93.66 -24.41 -21.37
CA GLN A 380 -92.64 -23.44 -21.77
C GLN A 380 -92.29 -23.51 -23.26
N GLN A 381 -92.31 -24.70 -23.87
CA GLN A 381 -91.85 -24.89 -25.24
C GLN A 381 -92.98 -24.89 -26.28
N THR A 382 -94.21 -25.27 -25.90
CA THR A 382 -95.31 -25.49 -26.86
C THR A 382 -96.54 -24.62 -26.56
N ALA A 383 -97.09 -24.67 -25.33
CA ALA A 383 -98.39 -24.06 -25.04
C ALA A 383 -98.30 -22.53 -24.79
N TYR A 384 -97.26 -22.07 -24.11
CA TYR A 384 -97.06 -20.66 -23.76
C TYR A 384 -95.58 -20.23 -23.89
N PRO A 385 -95.03 -20.12 -25.11
CA PRO A 385 -93.60 -19.79 -25.31
C PRO A 385 -93.19 -18.42 -24.75
N GLU A 386 -94.12 -17.48 -24.70
CA GLU A 386 -93.92 -16.09 -24.26
C GLU A 386 -94.09 -15.89 -22.74
N HIS A 387 -94.47 -16.94 -21.99
CA HIS A 387 -94.67 -16.86 -20.54
C HIS A 387 -94.05 -18.06 -19.82
N PRO A 388 -93.10 -17.83 -18.87
CA PRO A 388 -92.41 -18.93 -18.18
C PRO A 388 -93.34 -19.79 -17.30
N TRP A 389 -94.55 -19.32 -17.02
CA TRP A 389 -95.60 -20.02 -16.27
C TRP A 389 -96.93 -19.84 -17.02
N GLY A 390 -97.60 -20.93 -17.42
CA GLY A 390 -98.76 -20.91 -18.32
C GLY A 390 -99.93 -20.00 -17.88
N ARG A 391 -100.71 -19.48 -18.85
CA ARG A 391 -101.87 -18.60 -18.54
C ARG A 391 -103.03 -19.39 -17.92
N LEU A 392 -103.44 -19.02 -16.71
CA LEU A 392 -104.76 -19.33 -16.17
C LEU A 392 -105.77 -18.31 -16.74
N ARG A 393 -106.62 -18.73 -17.70
CA ARG A 393 -107.76 -17.92 -18.16
C ARG A 393 -109.02 -18.28 -17.36
N GLU A 394 -109.63 -17.30 -16.71
CA GLU A 394 -111.04 -17.35 -16.27
C GLU A 394 -111.96 -17.46 -17.52
N ARG A 395 -112.87 -18.44 -17.56
CA ARG A 395 -114.00 -18.51 -18.52
C ARG A 395 -115.30 -18.41 -17.71
N ALA A 396 -116.11 -17.36 -17.78
CA ALA A 396 -116.94 -16.80 -18.87
C ALA A 396 -118.20 -17.63 -19.19
N LYS A 397 -119.37 -16.99 -18.95
CA LYS A 397 -120.75 -17.48 -19.07
C LYS A 397 -121.24 -17.62 -20.54
N SER A 398 -122.07 -18.65 -20.76
CA SER A 398 -123.19 -18.87 -21.72
C SER A 398 -123.33 -18.03 -23.01
N TYR A 399 -123.57 -18.72 -24.14
CA TYR A 399 -124.64 -18.41 -25.10
C TYR A 399 -125.10 -19.68 -25.86
N ALA A 400 -126.42 -19.83 -26.01
CA ALA A 400 -127.13 -20.95 -26.64
C ALA A 400 -127.78 -20.52 -27.97
N LYS A 401 -127.96 -21.47 -28.92
CA LYS A 401 -129.25 -21.77 -29.63
C LYS A 401 -129.05 -22.71 -30.84
N ALA A 402 -129.54 -23.94 -30.71
CA ALA A 402 -130.55 -24.59 -31.55
C ALA A 402 -131.03 -25.83 -30.79
#